data_AF-A0A9P0ZGA5-F1
#
_entry.id   AF-A0A9P0ZGA5-F1
#
_cell.length_a   1.000
_cell.length_b   1.000
_cell.length_c   1.000
_cell.angle_alpha   90.00
_cell.angle_beta   90.00
_cell.angle_gamma   90.00
#
_symmetry.space_group_name_H-M   'P 1'
#
loop_
_entity.id
_entity.type
_entity.pdbx_description
1 polymer ?
#
loop_
_entity_poly.entity_id
_entity_poly.type
_entity_poly.pdbx_seq_one_letter_code
_entity_poly.pdbx_strand_id
1 'polypeptide(L)'
;MVNIRDRTDDFKDAVHRSAVSLGFDETRIAAILASFIMRKPRQRSPFIKAALKTVDSIGVLEEFMLKHKKDYVDLYHTTEQERHSIENEVTFFIKSCKEQIDLLKTSINQVDDAKSKGWIGFKDGSMNADTVAHKHGALTIISSLRFEWFMCF
;
A
#
# COMPACT_ATOMS: atom_id res chain seq x y z
N MET A 1 -19.48 -27.32 12.71
CA MET A 1 -19.13 -25.89 12.52
C MET A 1 -19.26 -25.20 13.88
N VAL A 2 -18.19 -24.59 14.37
CA VAL A 2 -18.25 -23.77 15.59
C VAL A 2 -18.95 -22.47 15.23
N ASN A 3 -20.06 -22.15 15.90
CA ASN A 3 -20.75 -20.88 15.73
C ASN A 3 -19.90 -19.79 16.40
N ILE A 4 -19.13 -19.04 15.61
CA ILE A 4 -18.34 -17.92 16.10
C ILE A 4 -19.31 -16.75 16.29
N ARG A 5 -19.79 -16.57 17.53
CA ARG A 5 -20.61 -15.42 17.93
C ARG A 5 -19.80 -14.14 17.78
N ASP A 6 -20.38 -13.13 17.12
CA ASP A 6 -19.82 -11.78 17.10
C ASP A 6 -19.81 -11.18 18.52
N ARG A 7 -18.64 -10.73 18.96
CA ARG A 7 -18.39 -10.15 20.29
C ARG A 7 -18.11 -8.65 20.25
N THR A 8 -18.40 -8.00 19.12
CA THR A 8 -18.17 -6.56 18.93
C THR A 8 -18.92 -5.74 19.96
N ASP A 9 -20.16 -6.11 20.32
CA ASP A 9 -20.93 -5.39 21.32
C ASP A 9 -20.42 -5.67 22.75
N ASP A 10 -20.02 -6.90 23.07
CA ASP A 10 -19.36 -7.22 24.35
C ASP A 10 -18.12 -6.33 24.57
N PHE A 11 -17.37 -6.05 23.49
CA PHE A 11 -16.19 -5.18 23.52
C PHE A 11 -16.58 -3.71 23.75
N LYS A 12 -17.58 -3.18 23.04
CA LYS A 12 -18.08 -1.80 23.25
C LYS A 12 -18.55 -1.61 24.70
N ASP A 13 -19.26 -2.58 25.25
CA ASP A 13 -19.75 -2.57 26.64
C ASP A 13 -18.60 -2.63 27.66
N ALA A 14 -17.55 -3.41 27.39
CA ALA A 14 -16.36 -3.45 28.23
C ALA A 14 -15.60 -2.11 28.21
N VAL A 15 -15.45 -1.50 27.03
CA VAL A 15 -14.83 -0.17 26.89
C VAL A 15 -15.64 0.90 27.61
N HIS A 16 -16.96 0.91 27.44
CA HIS A 16 -17.86 1.84 28.11
C HIS A 16 -17.72 1.76 29.64
N ARG A 17 -17.84 0.54 30.21
CA ARG A 17 -17.67 0.32 31.65
C ARG A 17 -16.31 0.76 32.16
N SER A 18 -15.25 0.51 31.40
CA SER A 18 -13.90 0.91 31.75
C SER A 18 -13.76 2.44 31.75
N ALA A 19 -14.28 3.12 30.73
CA ALA A 19 -14.24 4.58 30.64
C ALA A 19 -15.00 5.26 31.78
N VAL A 20 -16.18 4.72 32.15
CA VAL A 20 -16.94 5.17 33.33
C VAL A 20 -16.13 4.97 34.60
N SER A 21 -15.48 3.81 34.78
CA SER A 21 -14.67 3.54 35.97
C SER A 21 -13.45 4.45 36.11
N LEU A 22 -12.91 4.95 34.99
CA LEU A 22 -11.81 5.90 34.93
C LEU A 22 -12.27 7.37 35.09
N GLY A 23 -13.58 7.61 35.30
CA GLY A 23 -14.13 8.94 35.51
C GLY A 23 -14.16 9.81 34.25
N PHE A 24 -14.22 9.20 33.06
CA PHE A 24 -14.33 9.97 31.82
C PHE A 24 -15.70 10.65 31.75
N ASP A 25 -15.72 11.89 31.29
CA ASP A 25 -16.94 12.65 31.07
C ASP A 25 -17.73 12.09 29.88
N GLU A 26 -19.03 12.39 29.85
CA GLU A 26 -19.96 11.87 28.84
C GLU A 26 -19.55 12.24 27.40
N THR A 27 -18.92 13.41 27.21
CA THR A 27 -18.45 13.83 25.87
C THR A 27 -17.27 12.98 25.39
N ARG A 28 -16.34 12.64 26.30
CA ARG A 28 -15.19 11.78 26.01
C ARG A 28 -15.62 10.33 25.77
N ILE A 29 -16.59 9.83 26.54
CA ILE A 29 -17.18 8.50 26.33
C ILE A 29 -17.87 8.43 24.97
N ALA A 30 -18.71 9.42 24.64
CA ALA A 30 -19.39 9.49 23.35
C ALA A 30 -18.39 9.53 22.17
N ALA A 31 -17.30 10.29 22.29
CA ALA A 31 -16.26 10.34 21.28
C ALA A 31 -15.56 8.99 21.06
N ILE A 32 -15.27 8.25 22.13
CA ILE A 32 -14.69 6.89 22.06
C ILE A 32 -15.66 5.94 21.37
N LEU A 33 -16.94 5.94 21.77
CA LEU A 33 -17.94 5.05 21.17
C LEU A 33 -18.20 5.39 19.69
N ALA A 34 -18.25 6.67 19.33
CA ALA A 34 -18.39 7.13 17.95
C ALA A 34 -17.20 6.70 17.07
N SER A 35 -15.99 6.58 17.64
CA SER A 35 -14.82 6.09 16.91
C SER A 35 -14.93 4.63 16.47
N PHE A 36 -15.77 3.82 17.13
CA PHE A 36 -16.06 2.46 16.69
C PHE A 36 -16.99 2.41 15.47
N ILE A 37 -17.80 3.45 15.26
CA ILE A 37 -18.73 3.56 14.13
C ILE A 37 -18.00 4.19 12.94
N MET A 38 -17.28 5.29 13.16
CA MET A 38 -16.56 6.01 12.13
C MET A 38 -15.08 5.64 12.14
N ARG A 39 -14.66 4.80 11.19
CA ARG A 39 -13.23 4.57 10.94
C ARG A 39 -12.57 5.89 10.59
N LYS A 40 -11.76 6.44 11.50
CA LYS A 40 -10.95 7.62 11.22
C LYS A 40 -10.12 7.34 9.96
N PRO A 41 -10.09 8.23 8.95
CA PRO A 41 -9.27 8.04 7.77
C PRO A 41 -7.83 7.78 8.21
N ARG A 42 -7.33 6.57 7.95
CA ARG A 42 -5.99 6.18 8.35
C ARG A 42 -5.02 7.09 7.60
N GLN A 43 -4.31 7.97 8.30
CA GLN A 43 -3.29 8.81 7.67
C GLN A 43 -2.26 7.89 7.02
N ARG A 44 -2.25 7.87 5.68
CA ARG A 44 -1.33 7.05 4.90
C ARG A 44 0.03 7.74 4.92
N SER A 45 1.04 6.99 5.34
CA SER A 45 2.42 7.47 5.27
C SER A 45 2.83 7.74 3.80
N PRO A 46 3.86 8.57 3.56
CA PRO A 46 4.39 8.79 2.21
C PRO A 46 4.73 7.47 1.49
N PHE A 47 5.27 6.50 2.23
CA PHE A 47 5.53 5.14 1.73
C PHE A 47 4.26 4.47 1.20
N ILE A 48 3.19 4.43 2.00
CA ILE A 48 1.93 3.78 1.60
C ILE A 48 1.29 4.51 0.41
N LYS A 49 1.38 5.84 0.36
CA LYS A 49 0.89 6.61 -0.79
C LYS A 49 1.64 6.27 -2.08
N ALA A 50 2.98 6.20 -2.02
CA ALA A 50 3.80 5.81 -3.17
C ALA A 50 3.54 4.36 -3.58
N ALA A 51 3.43 3.44 -2.62
CA ALA A 51 3.13 2.03 -2.88
C ALA A 51 1.79 1.84 -3.62
N LEU A 52 0.74 2.53 -3.16
CA LEU A 52 -0.56 2.50 -3.83
C LEU A 52 -0.50 3.10 -5.22
N LYS A 53 0.20 4.24 -5.40
CA LYS A 53 0.38 4.84 -6.73
C LYS A 53 1.09 3.89 -7.70
N THR A 54 2.08 3.12 -7.23
CA THR A 54 2.74 2.10 -8.05
C THR A 54 1.76 1.02 -8.47
N VAL A 55 0.94 0.52 -7.56
CA VAL A 55 -0.09 -0.49 -7.86
C VAL A 55 -1.12 0.06 -8.86
N ASP A 56 -1.60 1.28 -8.66
CA ASP A 56 -2.53 1.93 -9.59
C ASP A 56 -1.90 2.10 -10.98
N SER A 57 -0.62 2.47 -11.05
CA SER A 57 0.12 2.63 -12.31
C SER A 57 0.29 1.29 -13.05
N ILE A 58 0.52 0.20 -12.30
CA ILE A 58 0.55 -1.15 -12.85
C ILE A 58 -0.83 -1.49 -13.42
N GLY A 59 -1.92 -1.28 -12.67
CA GLY A 59 -3.27 -1.55 -13.15
C GLY A 59 -3.65 -0.80 -14.44
N VAL A 60 -3.23 0.46 -14.57
CA VAL A 60 -3.42 1.24 -15.82
C VAL A 60 -2.64 0.60 -16.98
N LEU A 61 -1.41 0.15 -16.74
CA LEU A 61 -0.63 -0.56 -17.77
C LEU A 61 -1.30 -1.89 -18.16
N GLU A 62 -1.82 -2.65 -17.20
CA GLU A 62 -2.54 -3.90 -17.47
C GLU A 62 -3.77 -3.66 -18.36
N GLU A 63 -4.57 -2.63 -18.04
CA GLU A 63 -5.74 -2.26 -18.85
C GLU A 63 -5.33 -1.80 -20.25
N PHE A 64 -4.28 -0.99 -20.36
CA PHE A 64 -3.72 -0.56 -21.65
C PHE A 64 -3.29 -1.75 -22.50
N MET A 65 -2.52 -2.67 -21.92
CA MET A 65 -2.03 -3.86 -22.60
C MET A 65 -3.17 -4.79 -23.03
N LEU A 66 -4.18 -4.98 -22.18
CA LEU A 66 -5.36 -5.78 -22.53
C LEU A 66 -6.13 -5.17 -23.70
N LYS A 67 -6.29 -3.85 -23.71
CA LYS A 67 -6.97 -3.11 -24.79
C LYS A 67 -6.24 -3.25 -26.12
N HIS A 68 -4.91 -3.14 -26.11
CA HIS A 68 -4.08 -3.17 -27.31
C HIS A 68 -3.55 -4.56 -27.69
N LYS A 69 -3.85 -5.60 -26.90
CA LYS A 69 -3.42 -6.98 -27.15
C LYS A 69 -3.82 -7.49 -28.54
N LYS A 70 -5.05 -7.18 -28.97
CA LYS A 70 -5.55 -7.61 -30.29
C LYS A 70 -4.81 -6.90 -31.42
N ASP A 71 -4.59 -5.60 -31.28
CA ASP A 71 -3.89 -4.76 -32.25
C ASP A 71 -2.39 -5.13 -32.35
N TYR A 72 -1.80 -5.63 -31.26
CA TYR A 72 -0.41 -6.08 -31.28
C TYR A 72 -0.24 -7.46 -31.97
N VAL A 73 -1.15 -8.41 -31.69
CA VAL A 73 -1.09 -9.79 -32.19
C VAL A 73 -1.57 -9.91 -33.64
N ASP A 74 -2.52 -9.08 -34.07
CA ASP A 74 -3.08 -9.14 -35.42
C ASP A 74 -2.22 -8.33 -36.41
N LEU A 75 -1.32 -9.03 -37.10
CA LEU A 75 -0.33 -8.45 -38.01
C LEU A 75 -0.92 -7.67 -39.19
N TYR A 76 -2.20 -7.88 -39.50
CA TYR A 76 -2.86 -7.36 -40.70
C TYR A 76 -3.73 -6.12 -40.45
N HIS A 77 -3.91 -5.72 -39.18
CA HIS A 77 -4.87 -4.67 -38.82
C HIS A 77 -4.23 -3.37 -38.29
N THR A 78 -2.92 -3.40 -37.99
CA THR A 78 -2.24 -2.33 -37.24
C THR A 78 -0.99 -1.88 -37.99
N THR A 79 -0.80 -0.57 -38.13
CA THR A 79 0.37 0.00 -38.79
C THR A 79 1.62 -0.12 -37.92
N GLU A 80 2.80 -0.17 -38.55
CA GLU A 80 4.10 -0.13 -37.83
C GLU A 80 4.20 1.08 -36.89
N GLN A 81 3.63 2.22 -37.28
CA GLN A 81 3.61 3.43 -36.45
C GLN A 81 2.78 3.26 -35.17
N GLU A 82 1.62 2.59 -35.25
CA GLU A 82 0.77 2.32 -34.09
C GLU A 82 1.44 1.32 -33.14
N ARG A 83 2.10 0.28 -33.69
CA ARG A 83 2.91 -0.66 -32.89
C ARG A 83 4.02 0.05 -32.14
N HIS A 84 4.78 0.90 -32.83
CA HIS A 84 5.84 1.68 -32.21
C HIS A 84 5.31 2.63 -31.11
N SER A 85 4.13 3.23 -31.32
CA SER A 85 3.48 4.06 -30.31
C SER A 85 3.13 3.26 -29.05
N ILE A 86 2.55 2.07 -29.21
CA ILE A 86 2.22 1.15 -28.10
C ILE A 86 3.49 0.77 -27.34
N GLU A 87 4.56 0.37 -28.03
CA GLU A 87 5.83 -0.03 -27.42
C GLU A 87 6.49 1.12 -26.63
N ASN A 88 6.45 2.34 -27.17
CA ASN A 88 6.97 3.53 -26.50
C ASN A 88 6.19 3.82 -25.22
N GLU A 89 4.87 3.71 -25.26
CA GLU A 89 4.00 3.95 -24.11
C GLU A 89 4.23 2.90 -23.01
N VAL A 90 4.31 1.62 -23.39
CA VAL A 90 4.67 0.52 -22.47
C VAL A 90 6.04 0.76 -21.83
N THR A 91 7.04 1.15 -22.61
CA THR A 91 8.39 1.46 -22.13
C THR A 91 8.37 2.61 -21.12
N PHE A 92 7.57 3.65 -21.38
CA PHE A 92 7.39 4.78 -20.47
C PHE A 92 6.76 4.35 -19.14
N PHE A 93 5.69 3.54 -19.19
CA PHE A 93 5.05 3.00 -17.99
C PHE A 93 6.00 2.15 -17.14
N ILE A 94 6.77 1.27 -17.78
CA ILE A 94 7.77 0.43 -17.11
C ILE A 94 8.81 1.29 -16.40
N LYS A 95 9.31 2.33 -17.07
CA LYS A 95 10.29 3.25 -16.50
C LYS A 95 9.72 3.97 -15.28
N SER A 96 8.49 4.49 -15.39
CA SER A 96 7.83 5.16 -14.26
C SER A 96 7.60 4.22 -13.06
N CYS A 97 7.17 2.98 -13.31
CA CYS A 97 7.01 1.98 -12.25
C CYS A 97 8.33 1.65 -11.57
N LYS A 98 9.42 1.50 -12.35
CA LYS A 98 10.77 1.26 -11.81
C LYS A 98 11.23 2.40 -10.91
N GLU A 99 11.07 3.64 -11.35
CA GLU A 99 11.43 4.83 -10.57
C GLU A 99 10.65 4.89 -9.24
N GLN A 100 9.35 4.59 -9.25
CA GLN A 100 8.55 4.56 -8.02
C GLN A 100 8.99 3.42 -7.07
N ILE A 101 9.34 2.25 -7.59
CA ILE A 101 9.89 1.13 -6.80
C ILE A 101 11.24 1.49 -6.18
N ASP A 102 12.11 2.16 -6.93
CA ASP A 102 13.43 2.59 -6.44
C ASP A 102 13.31 3.65 -5.32
N LEU A 103 12.32 4.56 -5.43
CA LEU A 103 11.97 5.49 -4.36
C LEU A 103 11.47 4.76 -3.11
N LEU A 104 10.60 3.75 -3.27
CA LEU A 104 10.12 2.93 -2.15
C LEU A 104 11.29 2.21 -1.47
N LYS A 105 12.19 1.61 -2.24
CA LYS A 105 13.39 0.93 -1.73
C LYS A 105 14.31 1.89 -0.96
N THR A 106 14.59 3.05 -1.52
CA THR A 106 15.41 4.09 -0.88
C THR A 106 14.79 4.57 0.43
N SER A 107 13.46 4.73 0.47
CA SER A 107 12.75 5.17 1.68
C SER A 107 12.76 4.15 2.82
N ILE A 108 13.01 2.87 2.52
CA ILE A 108 13.20 1.82 3.53
C ILE A 108 14.66 1.84 4.01
N ASN A 109 15.63 1.90 3.10
CA ASN A 109 17.06 1.92 3.44
C ASN A 109 17.43 3.12 4.33
N GLN A 110 16.88 4.31 4.06
CA GLN A 110 17.11 5.49 4.91
C GLN A 110 16.66 5.29 6.36
N VAL A 111 15.64 4.46 6.59
CA VAL A 111 15.15 4.12 7.94
C VAL A 111 16.06 3.10 8.62
N ASP A 112 16.62 2.15 7.86
CA ASP A 112 17.55 1.15 8.38
C ASP A 112 18.94 1.76 8.67
N ASP A 113 19.41 2.70 7.84
CA ASP A 113 20.67 3.45 8.06
C ASP A 113 20.58 4.42 9.25
N ALA A 114 19.41 4.99 9.52
CA ALA A 114 19.19 5.80 10.72
C ALA A 114 19.25 4.97 12.01
N LYS A 115 18.92 3.67 11.95
CA LYS A 115 19.05 2.75 13.10
C LYS A 115 20.49 2.34 13.39
N SER A 116 21.37 2.31 12.38
CA SER A 116 22.78 1.91 12.55
C SER A 116 23.67 3.01 13.13
N LYS A 117 23.21 4.28 13.16
CA LYS A 117 23.98 5.44 13.65
C LYS A 117 23.56 5.98 15.02
N GLY A 118 22.58 5.37 15.68
CA GLY A 118 22.04 5.84 16.96
C GLY A 118 22.63 5.14 18.19
N TRP A 119 23.93 5.32 18.46
CA TRP A 119 24.52 4.99 19.76
C TRP A 119 24.40 6.23 20.68
N ILE A 120 23.54 6.12 21.70
CA ILE A 120 23.24 7.06 22.80
C ILE A 120 21.96 7.92 22.62
N GLY A 121 20.95 7.53 23.40
CA GLY A 121 20.14 8.45 24.22
C GLY A 121 18.97 9.15 23.55
N PHE A 122 17.76 8.91 24.08
CA PHE A 122 16.47 9.52 23.75
C PHE A 122 15.78 8.98 22.49
N LYS A 123 15.13 7.83 22.66
CA LYS A 123 14.34 7.17 21.63
C LYS A 123 12.84 7.45 21.84
N ASP A 124 12.41 8.65 21.47
CA ASP A 124 11.04 8.85 21.01
C ASP A 124 11.06 8.81 19.48
N GLY A 125 10.40 7.83 18.88
CA GLY A 125 10.28 7.73 17.41
C GLY A 125 11.03 6.58 16.71
N SER A 126 11.42 5.50 17.40
CA SER A 126 11.88 4.31 16.65
C SER A 126 10.70 3.64 15.96
N MET A 127 10.67 3.68 14.63
CA MET A 127 9.79 2.80 13.85
C MET A 127 9.96 1.36 14.35
N ASN A 128 8.85 0.78 14.83
CA ASN A 128 8.78 -0.60 15.32
C ASN A 128 9.30 -1.57 14.23
N ALA A 129 9.94 -2.66 14.63
CA ALA A 129 10.44 -3.68 13.69
C ALA A 129 9.32 -4.19 12.76
N ASP A 130 8.11 -4.24 13.30
CA ASP A 130 6.87 -4.54 12.59
C ASP A 130 6.59 -3.61 11.39
N THR A 131 6.74 -2.29 11.52
CA THR A 131 6.54 -1.36 10.38
C THR A 131 7.60 -1.57 9.29
N VAL A 132 8.85 -1.86 9.67
CA VAL A 132 9.90 -2.12 8.67
C VAL A 132 9.65 -3.43 7.94
N ALA A 133 9.27 -4.48 8.66
CA ALA A 133 8.88 -5.77 8.08
C ALA A 133 7.67 -5.60 7.15
N HIS A 134 6.65 -4.86 7.57
CA HIS A 134 5.48 -4.56 6.76
C HIS A 134 5.84 -3.80 5.46
N LYS A 135 6.72 -2.79 5.55
CA LYS A 135 7.21 -2.05 4.36
C LYS A 135 7.99 -2.96 3.42
N HIS A 136 8.87 -3.81 3.95
CA HIS A 136 9.59 -4.82 3.16
C HIS A 136 8.62 -5.77 2.45
N GLY A 137 7.66 -6.33 3.17
CA GLY A 137 6.65 -7.23 2.58
C GLY A 137 5.85 -6.56 1.47
N ALA A 138 5.42 -5.31 1.66
CA ALA A 138 4.73 -4.54 0.62
C ALA A 138 5.62 -4.32 -0.62
N LEU A 139 6.90 -3.98 -0.44
CA LEU A 139 7.85 -3.80 -1.55
C LEU A 139 8.08 -5.11 -2.31
N THR A 140 8.19 -6.24 -1.60
CA THR A 140 8.34 -7.56 -2.20
C THR A 140 7.15 -7.90 -3.09
N ILE A 141 5.93 -7.70 -2.61
CA ILE A 141 4.70 -7.97 -3.38
C ILE A 141 4.65 -7.09 -4.63
N ILE A 142 4.86 -5.78 -4.48
CA ILE A 142 4.83 -4.85 -5.62
C ILE A 142 5.90 -5.20 -6.65
N SER A 143 7.09 -5.60 -6.19
CA SER A 143 8.18 -6.00 -7.07
C SER A 143 7.94 -7.34 -7.75
N SER A 144 7.19 -8.27 -7.13
CA SER A 144 6.87 -9.57 -7.73
C SER A 144 5.80 -9.49 -8.82
N LEU A 145 4.91 -8.48 -8.77
CA LEU A 145 3.97 -8.19 -9.86
C LEU A 145 4.67 -7.89 -11.20
N ARG A 146 5.99 -7.67 -11.16
CA ARG A 146 6.84 -7.40 -12.32
C ARG A 146 7.17 -8.64 -13.17
N PHE A 147 6.98 -9.88 -12.70
CA PHE A 147 7.58 -11.04 -13.39
C PHE A 147 6.64 -11.83 -14.32
N GLU A 148 5.33 -11.81 -14.11
CA GLU A 148 4.42 -12.55 -15.01
C GLU A 148 4.13 -11.78 -16.31
N TRP A 149 4.20 -10.46 -16.29
CA TRP A 149 3.84 -9.61 -17.44
C TRP A 149 4.91 -9.51 -18.53
N PHE A 150 6.20 -9.62 -18.18
CA PHE A 150 7.31 -9.50 -19.15
C PHE A 150 7.63 -10.78 -19.92
N MET A 151 7.06 -11.92 -19.53
CA MET A 151 7.32 -13.21 -20.19
C MET A 151 6.25 -13.60 -21.22
N CYS A 152 5.18 -12.81 -21.35
CA CYS A 152 4.07 -13.05 -22.28
C CYS A 152 3.91 -11.97 -23.36
N PHE A 153 4.87 -11.06 -23.45
CA PHE A 153 5.09 -10.10 -24.53
C PHE A 153 6.56 -10.22 -24.94
#